data_AF-I4H2Q6-F1
#
_entry.id   AF-I4H2Q6-F1
#
_cell.length_a   1.000
_cell.length_b   1.000
_cell.length_c   1.000
_cell.angle_alpha   90.00
_cell.angle_beta   90.00
_cell.angle_gamma   90.00
#
_symmetry.space_group_name_H-M   'P 1'
#
loop_
_entity.id
_entity.type
_entity.pdbx_description
1 polymer ?
#
loop_
_entity_poly.entity_id
_entity_poly.type
_entity_poly.pdbx_seq_one_letter_code
_entity_poly.pdbx_strand_id
1 'polypeptide(L)'
;MREQITPDRIANSIRLLRSDHEGVFLIVEGHSDKLIYERLVNKQEVRITIASNKNNAIKALSILEKENFCRVVAVIDADFSRIEQQIPDSNNLFLTDEHDLEMMLIKSAAFDKLLKERGSEEKIAAFSKDIRETLLKLGQEIGKLRLLSLRNKLDLKFEGLNFSKFIDKEKLSINIDELIRAC
;
A
#
# COMPACT_ATOMS: atom_id res chain seq x y z
N MET A 1 7.61 -14.53 -22.23
CA MET A 1 8.46 -13.79 -21.27
C MET A 1 7.69 -12.57 -20.80
N ARG A 2 7.28 -12.50 -19.53
CA ARG A 2 6.92 -11.21 -18.94
C ARG A 2 8.23 -10.46 -18.76
N GLU A 3 8.48 -9.47 -19.60
CA GLU A 3 9.68 -8.65 -19.48
C GLU A 3 9.73 -8.05 -18.07
N GLN A 4 10.84 -8.22 -17.36
CA GLN A 4 10.99 -7.71 -16.01
C GLN A 4 10.97 -6.18 -16.05
N ILE A 5 10.07 -5.57 -15.28
CA ILE A 5 10.01 -4.12 -15.08
C ILE A 5 11.16 -3.75 -14.15
N THR A 6 12.17 -3.07 -14.70
CA THR A 6 13.35 -2.60 -13.96
C THR A 6 13.28 -1.09 -13.69
N PRO A 7 13.99 -0.58 -12.67
CA PRO A 7 14.06 0.86 -12.39
C PRO A 7 14.48 1.69 -13.60
N ASP A 8 15.50 1.24 -14.33
CA ASP A 8 16.00 1.93 -15.53
C ASP A 8 14.95 2.00 -16.64
N ARG A 9 14.15 0.95 -16.82
CA ARG A 9 13.06 0.95 -17.81
C ARG A 9 11.96 1.94 -17.44
N ILE A 10 11.63 2.03 -16.15
CA ILE A 10 10.66 3.01 -15.66
C ILE A 10 11.19 4.43 -15.91
N ALA A 11 12.43 4.72 -15.51
CA ALA A 11 13.05 6.03 -15.71
C ALA A 11 13.15 6.40 -17.20
N ASN A 12 13.62 5.47 -18.05
CA ASN A 12 13.65 5.66 -19.51
C ASN A 12 12.28 5.92 -20.11
N SER A 13 11.25 5.19 -19.66
CA SER A 13 9.88 5.42 -20.15
C SER A 13 9.37 6.80 -19.77
N ILE A 14 9.64 7.27 -18.54
CA ILE A 14 9.26 8.61 -18.10
C ILE A 14 10.00 9.68 -18.93
N ARG A 15 11.30 9.49 -19.19
CA ARG A 15 12.09 10.38 -20.05
C ARG A 15 11.51 10.47 -21.46
N LEU A 16 11.19 9.33 -22.07
CA LEU A 16 10.62 9.29 -23.42
C LEU A 16 9.29 10.03 -23.47
N LEU A 17 8.45 9.88 -22.45
CA LEU A 17 7.14 10.52 -22.37
C LEU A 17 7.21 12.03 -22.08
N ARG A 18 8.38 12.56 -21.70
CA ARG A 18 8.54 13.98 -21.39
C ARG A 18 8.32 14.87 -22.62
N SER A 19 8.61 14.39 -23.83
CA SER A 19 8.33 15.14 -25.07
C SER A 19 6.84 15.43 -25.27
N ASP A 20 5.98 14.56 -24.74
CA ASP A 20 4.54 14.59 -24.96
C ASP A 20 3.77 15.09 -23.73
N HIS A 21 4.46 15.25 -22.59
CA HIS A 21 3.85 15.65 -21.32
C HIS A 21 4.78 16.52 -20.48
N GLU A 22 4.42 17.79 -20.37
CA GLU A 22 5.15 18.79 -19.56
C GLU A 22 4.77 18.77 -18.08
N GLY A 23 3.71 18.04 -17.71
CA GLY A 23 3.18 17.97 -16.36
C GLY A 23 4.02 17.14 -15.38
N VAL A 24 3.40 16.75 -14.27
CA VAL A 24 4.04 15.97 -13.21
C VAL A 24 3.95 14.48 -13.51
N PHE A 25 5.07 13.77 -13.39
CA PHE A 25 5.06 12.31 -13.36
C PHE A 25 4.91 11.83 -11.91
N LEU A 26 3.86 11.06 -11.65
CA LEU A 26 3.61 10.44 -10.35
C LEU A 26 3.90 8.94 -10.44
N ILE A 27 4.94 8.49 -9.76
CA ILE A 27 5.32 7.07 -9.68
C ILE A 27 4.58 6.44 -8.50
N VAL A 28 3.92 5.32 -8.72
CA VAL A 28 3.21 4.53 -7.69
C VAL A 28 3.62 3.07 -7.74
N GLU A 29 3.43 2.32 -6.66
CA GLU A 29 3.89 0.93 -6.59
C GLU A 29 3.11 0.01 -7.53
N GLY A 30 1.79 0.08 -7.49
CA GLY A 30 0.89 -0.91 -8.07
C GLY A 30 -0.30 -0.32 -8.81
N HIS A 31 -1.12 -1.25 -9.33
CA HIS A 31 -2.31 -0.89 -10.09
C HIS A 31 -3.43 -0.33 -9.21
N SER A 32 -3.61 -0.87 -8.00
CA SER A 32 -4.56 -0.35 -7.00
C SER A 32 -4.29 1.11 -6.68
N ASP A 33 -3.02 1.46 -6.45
CA ASP A 33 -2.60 2.83 -6.12
C ASP A 33 -2.94 3.79 -7.25
N LYS A 34 -2.62 3.38 -8.49
CA LYS A 34 -2.98 4.15 -9.68
C LYS A 34 -4.48 4.45 -9.70
N LEU A 35 -5.34 3.46 -9.47
CA LEU A 35 -6.79 3.65 -9.51
C LEU A 35 -7.31 4.64 -8.46
N ILE A 36 -6.63 4.75 -7.32
CA ILE A 36 -6.95 5.71 -6.27
C ILE A 36 -6.45 7.10 -6.69
N TYR A 37 -5.16 7.23 -6.99
CA TYR A 37 -4.56 8.53 -7.33
C TYR A 37 -5.12 9.15 -8.61
N GLU A 38 -5.50 8.35 -9.61
CA GLU A 38 -6.17 8.85 -10.83
C GLU A 38 -7.47 9.63 -10.56
N ARG A 39 -8.09 9.46 -9.38
CA ARG A 39 -9.28 10.18 -8.95
C ARG A 39 -8.96 11.47 -8.18
N LEU A 40 -7.73 11.60 -7.70
CA LEU A 40 -7.28 12.70 -6.84
C LEU A 40 -6.46 13.74 -7.61
N VAL A 41 -5.98 13.41 -8.81
CA VAL A 41 -5.12 14.27 -9.62
C VAL A 41 -5.84 14.81 -10.86
N ASN A 42 -5.39 15.95 -11.37
CA ASN A 42 -5.79 16.42 -12.70
C ASN A 42 -5.09 15.56 -13.77
N LYS A 43 -5.85 14.78 -14.52
CA LYS A 43 -5.35 13.84 -15.54
C LYS A 43 -4.64 14.50 -16.72
N GLN A 44 -4.84 15.80 -16.94
CA GLN A 44 -4.13 16.57 -17.97
C GLN A 44 -2.74 16.99 -17.49
N GLU A 45 -2.60 17.24 -16.19
CA GLU A 45 -1.39 17.77 -15.56
C GLU A 45 -0.53 16.69 -14.90
N VAL A 46 -1.10 15.52 -14.62
CA VAL A 46 -0.40 14.43 -13.92
C VAL A 46 -0.49 13.14 -14.69
N ARG A 47 0.67 12.54 -14.98
CA ARG A 47 0.79 11.22 -15.58
C ARG A 47 1.29 10.20 -14.56
N ILE A 48 0.50 9.15 -14.34
CA ILE A 48 0.81 8.12 -13.34
C ILE A 48 1.57 6.95 -13.99
N THR A 49 2.69 6.55 -13.37
CA THR A 49 3.54 5.44 -13.80
C THR A 49 3.61 4.37 -12.72
N ILE A 50 3.33 3.11 -13.08
CA ILE A 50 3.37 1.97 -12.14
C ILE A 50 4.79 1.39 -12.10
N ALA A 51 5.37 1.29 -10.91
CA ALA A 51 6.72 0.77 -10.68
C ALA A 51 6.78 -0.75 -10.41
N SER A 52 5.63 -1.37 -10.15
CA SER A 52 5.42 -2.78 -9.75
C SER A 52 5.83 -3.15 -8.33
N ASN A 53 6.71 -2.39 -7.68
CA ASN A 53 7.03 -2.53 -6.26
C ASN A 53 7.73 -1.27 -5.74
N LYS A 54 7.72 -1.10 -4.41
CA LYS A 54 8.45 -0.07 -3.64
C LYS A 54 9.88 0.17 -4.08
N ASN A 55 10.69 -0.89 -4.19
CA ASN A 55 12.12 -0.75 -4.52
C ASN A 55 12.34 -0.17 -5.91
N ASN A 56 11.51 -0.59 -6.87
CA ASN A 56 11.53 -0.05 -8.22
C ASN A 56 11.12 1.43 -8.25
N ALA A 57 10.11 1.82 -7.48
CA ALA A 57 9.67 3.22 -7.40
C ALA A 57 10.80 4.11 -6.86
N ILE A 58 11.40 3.72 -5.73
CA ILE A 58 12.50 4.46 -5.10
C ILE A 58 13.71 4.57 -6.04
N LYS A 59 14.14 3.46 -6.65
CA LYS A 59 15.30 3.46 -7.53
C LYS A 59 15.06 4.25 -8.82
N ALA A 60 13.87 4.14 -9.42
CA ALA A 60 13.53 4.90 -10.63
C ALA A 60 13.50 6.40 -10.34
N LEU A 61 12.93 6.82 -9.20
CA LEU A 61 12.98 8.21 -8.76
C LEU A 61 14.43 8.68 -8.58
N SER A 62 15.27 7.90 -7.89
CA SER A 62 16.67 8.26 -7.67
C SER A 62 17.47 8.44 -8.97
N ILE A 63 17.21 7.62 -10.00
CA ILE A 63 17.83 7.77 -11.33
C ILE A 63 17.43 9.12 -11.94
N LEU A 64 16.14 9.46 -11.91
CA LEU A 64 15.61 10.70 -12.47
C LEU A 64 16.12 11.93 -11.71
N GLU A 65 16.21 11.87 -10.38
CA GLU A 65 16.74 12.96 -9.55
C GLU A 65 18.22 13.22 -9.81
N LYS A 66 19.04 12.17 -9.95
CA LYS A 66 20.48 12.30 -10.27
C LYS A 66 20.72 12.99 -11.61
N GLU A 67 19.76 12.89 -12.53
CA GLU A 67 19.79 13.54 -13.84
C GLU A 67 19.12 14.93 -13.82
N ASN A 68 18.70 15.44 -12.66
CA ASN A 68 17.95 16.68 -12.48
C ASN A 68 16.64 16.71 -13.29
N PHE A 69 15.97 15.57 -13.45
CA PHE A 69 14.68 15.50 -14.11
C PHE A 69 13.61 16.20 -13.25
N CYS A 70 13.06 17.29 -13.76
CA CYS A 70 12.06 18.08 -13.05
C CYS A 70 10.69 17.40 -13.03
N ARG A 71 9.84 17.81 -12.08
CA ARG A 71 8.41 17.45 -12.01
C ARG A 71 8.17 15.94 -12.01
N VAL A 72 8.88 15.24 -11.14
CA VAL A 72 8.66 13.82 -10.84
C VAL A 72 8.50 13.67 -9.34
N VAL A 73 7.52 12.88 -8.92
CA VAL A 73 7.29 12.51 -7.53
C VAL A 73 6.96 11.03 -7.46
N ALA A 74 7.27 10.38 -6.35
CA ALA A 74 6.86 9.01 -6.10
C ALA A 74 6.07 8.94 -4.80
N VAL A 75 5.02 8.10 -4.77
CA VAL A 75 4.29 7.77 -3.57
C VAL A 75 4.35 6.26 -3.35
N ILE A 76 4.80 5.86 -2.17
CA ILE A 76 5.00 4.47 -1.78
C ILE A 76 4.30 4.16 -0.46
N ASP A 77 4.02 2.89 -0.21
CA ASP A 77 3.46 2.46 1.06
C ASP A 77 4.48 2.65 2.17
N ALA A 78 4.01 3.10 3.32
CA ALA A 78 4.87 3.29 4.46
C ALA A 78 5.35 1.97 5.05
N ASP A 79 4.53 0.92 4.99
CA ASP A 79 4.78 -0.34 5.66
C ASP A 79 5.29 -0.12 7.09
N PHE A 80 6.40 -0.78 7.44
CA PHE A 80 7.14 -0.62 8.67
C PHE A 80 8.22 0.47 8.60
N SER A 81 8.38 1.22 7.50
CA SER A 81 9.42 2.26 7.35
C SER A 81 9.39 3.29 8.49
N ARG A 82 8.18 3.70 8.94
CA ARG A 82 8.04 4.62 10.08
C ARG A 82 8.44 3.99 11.42
N ILE A 83 8.10 2.72 11.61
CA ILE A 83 8.37 1.99 12.86
C ILE A 83 9.88 1.66 12.96
N GLU A 84 10.49 1.31 11.84
CA GLU A 84 11.92 0.99 11.73
C GLU A 84 12.81 2.22 11.54
N GLN A 85 12.22 3.43 11.44
CA GLN A 85 12.93 4.68 11.15
C GLN A 85 13.76 4.61 9.85
N GLN A 86 13.29 3.83 8.88
CA GLN A 86 13.89 3.64 7.56
C GLN A 86 13.09 4.42 6.52
N ILE A 87 13.07 5.74 6.68
CA ILE A 87 12.41 6.65 5.75
C ILE A 87 13.42 7.03 4.67
N PRO A 88 13.13 6.80 3.38
CA PRO A 88 14.09 7.14 2.34
C PRO A 88 14.22 8.68 2.23
N ASP A 89 15.45 9.14 2.02
CA ASP A 89 15.79 10.55 1.97
C ASP A 89 15.62 11.10 0.55
N SER A 90 14.47 11.71 0.27
CA SER A 90 14.19 12.45 -0.96
C SER A 90 13.02 13.40 -0.74
N ASN A 91 13.14 14.63 -1.23
CA ASN A 91 12.06 15.62 -1.20
C ASN A 91 10.91 15.30 -2.18
N ASN A 92 11.15 14.39 -3.14
CA ASN A 92 10.17 13.99 -4.14
C ASN A 92 9.54 12.62 -3.84
N LEU A 93 9.92 11.99 -2.73
CA LEU A 93 9.35 10.72 -2.28
C LEU A 93 8.41 10.95 -1.10
N PHE A 94 7.19 10.48 -1.24
CA PHE A 94 6.17 10.54 -0.21
C PHE A 94 5.75 9.13 0.21
N LEU A 95 5.49 8.97 1.49
CA LEU A 95 4.91 7.75 2.06
C LEU A 95 3.42 7.96 2.26
N THR A 96 2.59 6.94 2.06
CA THR A 96 1.16 6.96 2.45
C THR A 96 1.00 7.36 3.91
N ASP A 97 0.00 8.15 4.28
CA ASP A 97 -0.12 8.69 5.66
C ASP A 97 -0.23 7.60 6.73
N GLU A 98 -0.92 6.50 6.40
CA GLU A 98 -1.05 5.30 7.23
C GLU A 98 -0.05 4.23 6.78
N HIS A 99 -0.25 2.96 7.18
CA HIS A 99 0.62 1.86 6.77
C HIS A 99 0.65 1.66 5.24
N ASP A 100 -0.53 1.73 4.62
CA ASP A 100 -0.78 1.56 3.19
C ASP A 100 -2.04 2.34 2.79
N LEU A 101 -2.39 2.33 1.49
CA LEU A 101 -3.60 2.98 0.99
C LEU A 101 -4.89 2.37 1.55
N GLU A 102 -4.96 1.06 1.75
CA GLU A 102 -6.12 0.40 2.34
C GLU A 102 -6.39 0.92 3.76
N MET A 103 -5.35 1.15 4.57
CA MET A 103 -5.48 1.74 5.90
C MET A 103 -5.95 3.20 5.84
N MET A 104 -5.49 3.98 4.87
CA MET A 104 -6.03 5.32 4.63
C MET A 104 -7.54 5.26 4.32
N LEU A 105 -7.97 4.29 3.51
CA LEU A 105 -9.39 4.10 3.18
C LEU A 105 -10.21 3.67 4.41
N ILE A 106 -9.73 2.71 5.21
CA ILE A 106 -10.39 2.26 6.46
C ILE A 106 -10.53 3.41 7.45
N LYS A 107 -9.51 4.28 7.55
CA LYS A 107 -9.55 5.44 8.45
C LYS A 107 -10.49 6.55 7.96
N SER A 108 -10.70 6.65 6.65
CA SER A 108 -11.53 7.69 6.04
C SER A 108 -13.03 7.40 6.11
N ALA A 109 -13.84 8.40 5.74
CA ALA A 109 -15.30 8.25 5.56
C ALA A 109 -15.68 7.28 4.42
N ALA A 110 -14.73 6.85 3.59
CA ALA A 110 -14.99 5.82 2.56
C ALA A 110 -15.39 4.49 3.20
N PHE A 111 -14.83 4.16 4.37
CA PHE A 111 -15.19 2.95 5.09
C PHE A 111 -16.65 2.93 5.54
N ASP A 112 -17.16 4.05 6.05
CA ASP A 112 -18.56 4.16 6.48
C ASP A 112 -19.52 4.01 5.30
N LYS A 113 -19.17 4.62 4.15
CA LYS A 113 -19.93 4.47 2.91
C LYS A 113 -19.92 3.02 2.42
N LEU A 114 -18.78 2.34 2.51
CA LEU A 114 -18.66 0.93 2.14
C LEU A 114 -19.54 0.04 3.03
N LEU A 115 -19.49 0.25 4.35
CA LEU A 115 -20.34 -0.49 5.29
C LEU A 115 -21.82 -0.26 5.02
N LYS A 116 -22.22 0.99 4.74
CA LYS A 116 -23.61 1.32 4.41
C LYS A 116 -24.08 0.68 3.10
N GLU A 117 -23.22 0.65 2.08
CA GLU A 117 -23.58 0.15 0.74
C GLU A 117 -23.53 -1.38 0.63
N ARG A 118 -22.61 -2.02 1.35
CA ARG A 118 -22.30 -3.46 1.18
C ARG A 118 -22.49 -4.29 2.43
N GLY A 119 -22.59 -3.65 3.59
CA GLY A 119 -22.77 -4.33 4.86
C GLY A 119 -24.22 -4.77 5.07
N SER A 120 -24.42 -5.86 5.80
CA SER A 120 -25.74 -6.26 6.28
C SER A 120 -26.10 -5.38 7.48
N GLU A 121 -27.19 -4.62 7.36
CA GLU A 121 -27.68 -3.74 8.44
C GLU A 121 -27.91 -4.52 9.73
N GLU A 122 -28.54 -5.70 9.65
CA GLU A 122 -28.78 -6.59 10.79
C GLU A 122 -27.48 -7.00 11.48
N LYS A 123 -26.46 -7.44 10.72
CA LYS A 123 -25.18 -7.87 11.28
C LYS A 123 -24.40 -6.71 11.89
N ILE A 124 -24.43 -5.54 11.24
CA ILE A 124 -23.78 -4.34 11.75
C ILE A 124 -24.44 -3.89 13.06
N ALA A 125 -25.78 -3.85 13.10
CA ALA A 125 -26.52 -3.46 14.31
C ALA A 125 -26.35 -4.47 15.45
N ALA A 126 -26.24 -5.77 15.14
CA ALA A 126 -25.98 -6.82 16.13
C ALA A 126 -24.53 -6.83 16.64
N PHE A 127 -23.60 -6.21 15.91
CA PHE A 127 -22.20 -6.16 16.31
C PHE A 127 -22.00 -5.10 17.40
N SER A 128 -21.72 -5.54 18.62
CA SER A 128 -21.73 -4.69 19.83
C SER A 128 -20.52 -3.74 19.97
N LYS A 129 -19.59 -3.76 19.03
CA LYS A 129 -18.34 -2.98 19.06
C LYS A 129 -18.25 -2.10 17.82
N ASP A 130 -17.37 -1.10 17.88
CA ASP A 130 -16.99 -0.37 16.67
C ASP A 130 -16.24 -1.32 15.71
N ILE A 131 -16.78 -1.47 14.50
CA ILE A 131 -16.23 -2.38 13.48
C ILE A 131 -14.85 -1.91 13.04
N ARG A 132 -14.66 -0.60 12.86
CA ARG A 132 -13.38 -0.03 12.39
C ARG A 132 -12.28 -0.29 13.41
N GLU A 133 -12.52 0.06 14.67
CA GLU A 133 -11.58 -0.22 15.75
C GLU A 133 -11.28 -1.71 15.90
N THR A 134 -12.29 -2.56 15.72
CA THR A 134 -12.10 -4.01 15.79
C THR A 134 -11.17 -4.48 14.68
N LEU A 135 -11.40 -4.08 13.44
CA LEU A 135 -10.54 -4.42 12.30
C LEU A 135 -9.11 -3.89 12.49
N LEU A 136 -8.96 -2.66 12.97
CA LEU A 136 -7.64 -2.07 13.24
C LEU A 136 -6.89 -2.85 14.33
N LYS A 137 -7.56 -3.21 15.44
CA LYS A 137 -6.95 -4.01 16.53
C LYS A 137 -6.52 -5.39 16.03
N LEU A 138 -7.36 -6.08 15.26
CA LEU A 138 -7.04 -7.38 14.68
C LEU A 138 -5.90 -7.31 13.66
N GLY A 139 -5.92 -6.30 12.79
CA GLY A 139 -4.86 -6.04 11.82
C GLY A 139 -3.53 -5.75 12.50
N GLN A 140 -3.53 -5.01 13.61
CA GLN A 140 -2.33 -4.75 14.41
C GLN A 140 -1.70 -6.03 14.95
N GLU A 141 -2.47 -7.03 15.38
CA GLU A 141 -1.90 -8.31 15.86
C GLU A 141 -1.17 -9.06 14.74
N ILE A 142 -1.75 -9.12 13.54
CA ILE A 142 -1.08 -9.69 12.36
C ILE A 142 0.18 -8.86 12.01
N GLY A 143 0.05 -7.53 12.03
CA GLY A 143 1.15 -6.60 11.73
C GLY A 143 2.32 -6.75 12.70
N LYS A 144 2.06 -6.90 14.00
CA LYS A 144 3.08 -7.17 15.02
C LYS A 144 3.78 -8.50 14.77
N LEU A 145 3.04 -9.56 14.44
CA LEU A 145 3.65 -10.86 14.12
C LEU A 145 4.55 -10.77 12.89
N ARG A 146 4.08 -10.08 11.83
CA ARG A 146 4.87 -9.85 10.62
C ARG A 146 6.14 -9.04 10.90
N LEU A 147 6.04 -7.99 11.72
CA LEU A 147 7.18 -7.17 12.14
C LEU A 147 8.17 -7.99 12.99
N LEU A 148 7.68 -8.81 13.91
CA LEU A 148 8.49 -9.69 14.74
C LEU A 148 9.25 -10.70 13.87
N SER A 149 8.59 -11.28 12.87
CA SER A 149 9.22 -12.18 11.89
C SER A 149 10.34 -11.48 11.14
N LEU A 150 10.11 -10.25 10.67
CA LEU A 150 11.11 -9.45 9.97
C LEU A 150 12.34 -9.14 10.85
N ARG A 151 12.11 -8.67 12.08
CA ARG A 151 13.19 -8.28 13.02
C ARG A 151 14.07 -9.47 13.42
N ASN A 152 13.45 -10.62 13.65
CA ASN A 152 14.14 -11.80 14.16
C ASN A 152 14.48 -12.83 13.07
N LYS A 153 14.16 -12.55 11.80
CA LYS A 153 14.39 -13.45 10.66
C LYS A 153 13.76 -14.83 10.90
N LEU A 154 12.49 -14.85 11.32
CA LEU A 154 11.76 -16.09 11.63
C LEU A 154 11.26 -16.83 10.38
N ASP A 155 11.43 -16.24 9.20
CA ASP A 155 11.01 -16.79 7.90
C ASP A 155 9.52 -17.18 7.81
N LEU A 156 8.66 -16.58 8.66
CA LEU A 156 7.20 -16.76 8.58
C LEU A 156 6.69 -16.25 7.23
N LYS A 157 5.91 -17.08 6.53
CA LYS A 157 5.34 -16.75 5.22
C LYS A 157 3.90 -16.29 5.36
N PHE A 158 3.64 -15.07 4.89
CA PHE A 158 2.29 -14.49 4.89
C PHE A 158 1.61 -14.54 3.51
N GLU A 159 2.27 -15.17 2.53
CA GLU A 159 1.74 -15.36 1.18
C GLU A 159 0.99 -16.69 1.06
N GLY A 160 -0.16 -16.70 0.38
CA GLY A 160 -0.93 -17.92 0.14
C GLY A 160 -1.64 -18.50 1.36
N LEU A 161 -1.77 -17.71 2.44
CA LEU A 161 -2.46 -18.14 3.66
C LEU A 161 -3.94 -18.44 3.39
N ASN A 162 -4.44 -19.54 3.97
CA ASN A 162 -5.88 -19.78 4.04
C ASN A 162 -6.47 -19.12 5.28
N PHE A 163 -7.04 -17.93 5.09
CA PHE A 163 -7.64 -17.12 6.16
C PHE A 163 -8.74 -17.84 6.95
N SER A 164 -9.44 -18.81 6.36
CA SER A 164 -10.51 -19.53 7.07
C SER A 164 -10.00 -20.41 8.22
N LYS A 165 -8.69 -20.66 8.31
CA LYS A 165 -8.10 -21.46 9.38
C LYS A 165 -7.98 -20.70 10.70
N PHE A 166 -7.84 -19.37 10.64
CA PHE A 166 -7.54 -18.56 11.81
C PHE A 166 -8.43 -17.32 11.96
N ILE A 167 -9.31 -17.01 11.00
CA ILE A 167 -10.30 -15.93 11.11
C ILE A 167 -11.69 -16.51 11.35
N ASP A 168 -12.31 -16.14 12.47
CA ASP A 168 -13.73 -16.32 12.72
C ASP A 168 -14.50 -15.13 12.13
N LYS A 169 -15.27 -15.40 11.07
CA LYS A 169 -16.03 -14.38 10.32
C LYS A 169 -17.28 -13.91 11.05
N GLU A 170 -17.82 -14.70 11.97
CA GLU A 170 -19.04 -14.34 12.71
C GLU A 170 -18.70 -13.47 13.91
N LYS A 171 -17.60 -13.79 14.60
CA LYS A 171 -17.15 -13.05 15.78
C LYS A 171 -16.21 -11.89 15.44
N LEU A 172 -15.71 -11.83 14.20
CA LEU A 172 -14.60 -10.97 13.79
C LEU A 172 -13.45 -11.09 14.80
N SER A 173 -12.86 -12.28 14.86
CA SER A 173 -11.74 -12.57 15.76
C SER A 173 -10.68 -13.43 15.07
N ILE A 174 -9.45 -13.37 15.59
CA ILE A 174 -8.30 -14.11 15.07
C ILE A 174 -7.81 -15.10 16.12
N ASN A 175 -7.51 -16.33 15.70
CA ASN A 175 -6.74 -17.29 16.48
C ASN A 175 -5.25 -17.16 16.10
N ILE A 176 -4.45 -16.59 16.99
CA ILE A 176 -3.02 -16.31 16.75
C ILE A 176 -2.20 -17.61 16.65
N ASP A 177 -2.52 -18.65 17.43
CA ASP A 177 -1.80 -19.92 17.37
C ASP A 177 -2.00 -20.61 16.01
N GLU A 178 -3.23 -20.60 15.50
CA GLU A 178 -3.53 -21.14 14.17
C GLU A 178 -2.96 -20.28 13.05
N LEU A 179 -2.89 -18.95 13.22
CA LEU A 179 -2.17 -18.07 12.29
C LEU A 179 -0.69 -18.44 12.21
N ILE A 180 -0.02 -18.60 13.36
CA ILE A 180 1.40 -18.97 13.41
C ILE A 180 1.65 -20.33 12.75
N ARG A 181 0.76 -21.31 12.96
CA ARG A 181 0.84 -22.64 12.31
C ARG A 181 0.59 -22.59 10.80
N ALA A 182 -0.12 -21.58 10.32
CA ALA A 182 -0.41 -21.40 8.90
C ALA A 182 0.72 -20.69 8.15
N CYS A 183 1.59 -19.96 8.87
CA CYS A 183 2.75 -19.24 8.35
C CYS A 183 3.96 -20.11 8.02
#